data_AF-A0A936CZ47-F1
#
_entry.id   AF-A0A936CZ47-F1
#
_cell.length_a   1.000
_cell.length_b   1.000
_cell.length_c   1.000
_cell.angle_alpha   90.00
_cell.angle_beta   90.00
_cell.angle_gamma   90.00
#
_symmetry.space_group_name_H-M   'P 1'
#
loop_
_entity.id
_entity.type
_entity.pdbx_description
1 polymer ?
#
loop_
_entity_poly.entity_id
_entity_poly.type
_entity_poly.pdbx_seq_one_letter_code
_entity_poly.pdbx_strand_id
1 'polypeptide(L)'
;MRDYSYELHEGHRFHYKARVYSPKLGRFLQTDPIFYADQMNMYAYVGNDPVNKIDPTGTSVLRTLLKPVIKEIDKKIEQRMIKNAKAQGRRDALKQERQDLKATGQSKSDLSPDRKKELIETGKLKNMDGHHEPSVSSGGTLEEKVDIAKNPDNITFMEKADHQKLHQENENPGSN
;
A
#
# COMPACT_ATOMS: atom_id res chain seq x y z
N MET A 1 27.83 -36.64 -58.49
CA MET A 1 26.82 -35.56 -58.51
C MET A 1 26.09 -35.63 -57.17
N ARG A 2 26.06 -34.53 -56.41
CA ARG A 2 25.51 -34.45 -55.04
C ARG A 2 24.00 -34.20 -55.09
N ASP A 3 23.28 -34.60 -54.05
CA ASP A 3 22.32 -33.72 -53.37
C ASP A 3 22.10 -34.15 -51.91
N TYR A 4 22.06 -33.14 -51.03
CA TYR A 4 21.76 -33.20 -49.59
C TYR A 4 20.24 -33.11 -49.37
N SER A 5 19.71 -33.71 -48.30
CA SER A 5 18.56 -33.11 -47.57
C SER A 5 18.48 -33.60 -46.12
N TYR A 6 18.37 -32.64 -45.19
CA TYR A 6 18.24 -32.81 -43.76
C TYR A 6 16.75 -32.73 -43.33
N GLU A 7 16.41 -33.45 -42.25
CA GLU A 7 15.63 -33.00 -41.06
C GLU A 7 14.08 -33.02 -40.90
N LEU A 8 13.72 -33.34 -39.64
CA LEU A 8 12.66 -32.86 -38.74
C LEU A 8 11.19 -33.28 -38.98
N HIS A 9 10.63 -34.06 -38.04
CA HIS A 9 9.27 -33.84 -37.49
C HIS A 9 9.11 -34.46 -36.10
N GLU A 10 9.99 -34.12 -35.14
CA GLU A 10 9.57 -34.17 -33.73
C GLU A 10 8.71 -32.93 -33.46
N GLY A 11 7.43 -33.17 -33.18
CA GLY A 11 6.43 -32.12 -33.03
C GLY A 11 6.86 -31.04 -32.04
N HIS A 12 6.84 -29.80 -32.52
CA HIS A 12 7.08 -28.57 -31.76
C HIS A 12 6.11 -28.46 -30.56
N ARG A 13 6.47 -29.10 -29.45
CA ARG A 13 5.83 -28.95 -28.14
C ARG A 13 6.63 -27.93 -27.37
N PHE A 14 5.98 -26.85 -26.96
CA PHE A 14 6.61 -25.85 -26.10
C PHE A 14 6.39 -26.25 -24.64
N HIS A 15 7.48 -26.44 -23.91
CA HIS A 15 7.45 -26.72 -22.47
C HIS A 15 7.33 -25.40 -21.68
N TYR A 16 6.10 -25.02 -21.34
CA TYR A 16 5.82 -23.87 -20.49
C TYR A 16 5.72 -24.31 -19.04
N LYS A 17 6.89 -24.62 -18.44
CA LYS A 17 7.13 -24.97 -17.02
C LYS A 17 6.11 -25.96 -16.41
N ALA A 18 4.90 -25.52 -16.10
CA ALA A 18 3.83 -26.33 -15.50
C ALA A 18 3.00 -27.15 -16.51
N ARG A 19 2.96 -26.79 -17.80
CA ARG A 19 2.13 -27.49 -18.82
C ARG A 19 2.78 -27.58 -20.20
N VAL A 20 2.41 -28.64 -20.95
CA VAL A 20 2.79 -28.83 -22.36
C VAL A 20 1.75 -28.18 -23.27
N TYR A 21 2.15 -27.22 -24.11
CA TYR A 21 1.29 -26.59 -25.12
C TYR A 21 1.41 -27.28 -26.49
N SER A 22 0.28 -27.49 -27.17
CA SER A 22 0.23 -27.98 -28.55
C SER A 22 -0.18 -26.85 -29.51
N PRO A 23 0.76 -26.28 -30.29
CA PRO A 23 0.46 -25.24 -31.27
C PRO A 23 -0.52 -25.71 -32.35
N LYS A 24 -0.46 -27.00 -32.72
CA LYS A 24 -1.36 -27.60 -33.72
C LYS A 24 -2.82 -27.63 -33.28
N LEU A 25 -3.07 -27.69 -31.97
CA LEU A 25 -4.42 -27.79 -31.39
C LEU A 25 -4.87 -26.50 -30.70
N GLY A 26 -4.00 -25.49 -30.65
CA GLY A 26 -4.25 -24.21 -29.98
C GLY A 26 -4.49 -24.31 -28.47
N ARG A 27 -4.07 -25.40 -27.81
CA ARG A 27 -4.42 -25.68 -26.41
C ARG A 27 -3.34 -26.43 -25.63
N PHE A 28 -3.44 -26.41 -24.30
CA PHE A 28 -2.62 -27.25 -23.42
C PHE A 28 -3.08 -28.71 -23.43
N LEU A 29 -2.13 -29.64 -23.21
CA LEU A 29 -2.37 -31.09 -23.20
C LEU A 29 -2.63 -31.66 -21.79
N GLN A 30 -2.53 -30.82 -20.75
CA GLN A 30 -2.77 -31.18 -19.35
C GLN A 30 -3.86 -30.28 -18.78
N THR A 31 -4.72 -30.85 -17.93
CA THR A 31 -5.72 -30.11 -17.15
C THR A 31 -5.04 -29.09 -16.22
N ASP A 32 -5.64 -27.91 -16.09
CA ASP A 32 -5.15 -26.90 -15.14
C ASP A 32 -5.23 -27.46 -13.70
N PRO A 33 -4.15 -27.44 -12.90
CA PRO A 33 -4.17 -27.96 -11.54
C PRO A 33 -5.03 -27.13 -10.56
N ILE A 34 -5.57 -25.97 -10.97
CA ILE A 34 -6.47 -25.15 -10.14
C ILE A 34 -7.93 -25.47 -10.47
N PHE A 35 -8.58 -26.24 -9.58
CA PHE A 35 -10.02 -26.51 -9.58
C PHE A 35 -10.82 -25.23 -9.29
N TYR A 36 -11.74 -24.88 -10.20
CA TYR A 36 -12.86 -23.92 -10.10
C TYR A 36 -12.51 -22.47 -9.64
N ALA A 37 -12.93 -21.39 -10.31
CA ALA A 37 -14.31 -21.08 -10.67
C ALA A 37 -14.39 -19.81 -11.57
N ASP A 38 -13.93 -19.82 -12.82
CA ASP A 38 -14.43 -18.83 -13.82
C ASP A 38 -14.07 -19.06 -15.31
N GLN A 39 -13.59 -20.24 -15.72
CA GLN A 39 -13.32 -20.50 -17.14
C GLN A 39 -13.97 -21.81 -17.57
N MET A 40 -15.09 -21.72 -18.30
CA MET A 40 -15.82 -22.87 -18.86
C MET A 40 -15.00 -23.66 -19.90
N ASN A 41 -13.77 -23.25 -20.22
CA ASN A 41 -12.86 -24.00 -21.07
C ASN A 41 -11.49 -24.15 -20.42
N MET A 42 -11.28 -25.30 -19.76
CA MET A 42 -10.04 -25.67 -19.06
C MET A 42 -8.81 -25.83 -19.99
N TYR A 43 -8.98 -25.62 -21.30
CA TYR A 43 -7.95 -25.75 -22.32
C TYR A 43 -7.57 -24.42 -22.99
N ALA A 44 -8.24 -23.31 -22.66
CA ALA A 44 -8.06 -22.03 -23.36
C ALA A 44 -6.72 -21.36 -23.01
N TYR A 45 -5.85 -21.16 -24.02
CA TYR A 45 -4.67 -20.31 -23.87
C TYR A 45 -5.09 -18.84 -24.04
N VAL A 46 -4.88 -18.04 -22.99
CA VAL A 46 -5.11 -16.59 -22.95
C VAL A 46 -6.51 -16.14 -23.42
N GLY A 47 -7.55 -16.89 -23.04
CA GLY A 47 -8.93 -16.57 -23.43
C GLY A 47 -9.18 -16.64 -24.93
N ASN A 48 -8.43 -17.48 -25.66
CA ASN A 48 -8.45 -17.64 -27.13
C ASN A 48 -7.99 -16.41 -27.94
N ASP A 49 -7.23 -15.49 -27.34
CA ASP A 49 -6.61 -14.36 -28.06
C ASP A 49 -5.07 -14.41 -27.96
N PRO A 50 -4.41 -15.37 -28.66
CA PRO A 50 -2.96 -15.53 -28.65
C PRO A 50 -2.21 -14.50 -29.50
N VAL A 51 -2.93 -13.68 -30.28
CA VAL A 51 -2.33 -12.67 -31.16
C VAL A 51 -1.97 -11.42 -30.35
N ASN A 52 -2.82 -11.03 -29.40
CA ASN A 52 -2.61 -9.82 -28.61
C ASN A 52 -2.00 -10.09 -27.23
N LYS A 53 -1.92 -11.35 -26.79
CA LYS A 53 -1.54 -11.68 -25.42
C LYS A 53 -0.62 -12.89 -25.36
N ILE A 54 0.49 -12.72 -24.64
CA ILE A 54 1.49 -13.76 -24.36
C ILE A 54 1.47 -14.00 -22.84
N ASP A 55 1.41 -15.26 -22.40
CA ASP A 55 1.53 -15.64 -20.98
C ASP A 55 2.82 -16.45 -20.75
N PRO A 56 3.98 -15.78 -20.53
CA PRO A 56 5.27 -16.45 -20.39
C PRO A 56 5.39 -17.35 -19.15
N THR A 57 4.50 -17.20 -18.16
CA THR A 57 4.54 -17.96 -16.90
C THR A 57 3.44 -19.02 -16.81
N GLY A 58 2.40 -18.94 -17.64
CA GLY A 58 1.24 -19.81 -17.59
C GLY A 58 0.33 -19.55 -16.38
N THR A 59 0.45 -18.37 -15.75
CA THR A 59 -0.20 -18.00 -14.48
C THR A 59 -1.04 -16.72 -14.58
N SER A 60 -1.38 -16.27 -15.79
CA SER A 60 -2.15 -15.03 -16.03
C SER A 60 -3.43 -14.94 -15.20
N VAL A 61 -4.10 -16.08 -14.98
CA VAL A 61 -5.32 -16.18 -14.16
C VAL A 61 -5.01 -15.99 -12.67
N LEU A 62 -3.93 -16.58 -12.14
CA LEU A 62 -3.55 -16.48 -10.73
C LEU A 62 -3.27 -15.03 -10.31
N ARG A 63 -2.53 -14.28 -11.14
CA ARG A 63 -2.28 -12.86 -10.85
C ARG A 63 -3.57 -12.05 -10.84
N THR A 64 -4.51 -12.35 -11.74
CA THR A 64 -5.79 -11.63 -11.86
C THR A 64 -6.74 -11.93 -10.70
N LEU A 65 -6.86 -13.19 -10.30
CA LEU A 65 -7.70 -13.61 -9.16
C LEU A 65 -7.17 -13.09 -7.82
N LEU A 66 -5.85 -12.97 -7.68
CA LEU A 66 -5.23 -12.48 -6.45
C LEU A 66 -5.14 -10.95 -6.36
N LYS A 67 -5.42 -10.20 -7.43
CA LYS A 67 -5.41 -8.71 -7.41
C LYS A 67 -6.16 -8.11 -6.21
N PRO A 68 -7.42 -8.48 -5.90
CA PRO A 68 -8.13 -7.91 -4.76
C PRO A 68 -7.46 -8.23 -3.42
N VAL A 69 -6.93 -9.45 -3.27
CA VAL A 69 -6.24 -9.89 -2.06
C VAL A 69 -4.92 -9.13 -1.87
N ILE A 70 -4.11 -9.01 -2.92
CA ILE A 70 -2.85 -8.25 -2.92
C ILE A 70 -3.12 -6.79 -2.59
N LYS A 71 -4.12 -6.18 -3.25
CA LYS A 71 -4.51 -4.78 -2.98
C LYS A 71 -4.92 -4.55 -1.52
N GLU A 72 -5.66 -5.49 -0.92
CA GLU A 72 -6.06 -5.39 0.49
C GLU A 72 -4.86 -5.59 1.43
N ILE A 73 -3.92 -6.47 1.10
CA ILE A 73 -2.67 -6.65 1.87
C ILE A 73 -1.81 -5.39 1.80
N ASP A 74 -1.58 -4.83 0.61
CA ASP A 74 -0.79 -3.60 0.41
C ASP A 74 -1.41 -2.43 1.19
N LYS A 75 -2.74 -2.28 1.12
CA LYS A 75 -3.47 -1.28 1.90
C LYS A 75 -3.25 -1.45 3.41
N LYS A 76 -3.32 -2.68 3.92
CA LYS A 76 -3.08 -2.97 5.35
C LYS A 76 -1.63 -2.68 5.75
N ILE A 77 -0.68 -2.97 4.88
CA ILE A 77 0.75 -2.70 5.09
C ILE A 77 0.99 -1.19 5.15
N GLU A 78 0.48 -0.42 4.18
CA GLU A 78 0.54 1.06 4.16
C GLU A 78 -0.09 1.65 5.43
N GLN A 79 -1.32 1.24 5.77
CA GLN A 79 -2.01 1.71 6.98
C GLN A 79 -1.20 1.43 8.24
N ARG A 80 -0.57 0.25 8.34
CA ARG A 80 0.27 -0.12 9.49
C ARG A 80 1.54 0.73 9.56
N MET A 81 2.20 0.97 8.43
CA MET A 81 3.39 1.82 8.38
C MET A 81 3.07 3.26 8.75
N ILE A 82 2.01 3.84 8.20
CA ILE A 82 1.56 5.19 8.54
C ILE A 82 1.16 5.27 10.02
N LYS A 83 0.46 4.27 10.57
CA LYS A 83 0.10 4.23 11.99
C LYS A 83 1.34 4.24 12.89
N ASN A 84 2.35 3.43 12.57
CA ASN A 84 3.61 3.39 13.32
C ASN A 84 4.38 4.71 13.19
N ALA A 85 4.42 5.28 11.98
CA ALA A 85 5.02 6.57 11.67
C ALA A 85 4.40 7.70 12.50
N LYS A 86 3.07 7.81 12.51
CA LYS A 86 2.33 8.78 13.34
C LYS A 86 2.62 8.61 14.83
N ALA A 87 2.68 7.37 15.31
CA ALA A 87 2.99 7.09 16.71
C ALA A 87 4.43 7.49 17.09
N GLN A 88 5.38 7.30 16.16
CA GLN A 88 6.76 7.76 16.32
C GLN A 88 6.83 9.28 16.32
N GLY A 89 6.32 9.95 15.28
CA GLY A 89 6.33 11.41 15.18
C GLY A 89 5.67 12.07 16.39
N ARG A 90 4.55 11.52 16.89
CA ARG A 90 3.93 12.01 18.14
C ARG A 90 4.87 11.96 19.34
N ARG A 91 5.60 10.86 19.52
CA ARG A 91 6.53 10.71 20.66
C ARG A 91 7.70 11.69 20.53
N ASP A 92 8.21 11.85 19.33
CA ASP A 92 9.33 12.74 19.03
C ASP A 92 8.91 14.21 19.23
N ALA A 93 7.71 14.59 18.77
CA ALA A 93 7.14 15.92 18.98
C ALA A 93 6.89 16.24 20.46
N LEU A 94 6.31 15.31 21.24
CA LEU A 94 6.15 15.50 22.69
C LEU A 94 7.50 15.66 23.40
N LYS A 95 8.51 14.92 22.94
CA LYS A 95 9.87 15.00 23.50
C LYS A 95 10.50 16.36 23.20
N GLN A 96 10.37 16.85 21.97
CA GLN A 96 10.87 18.16 21.54
C GLN A 96 10.16 19.29 22.30
N GLU A 97 8.83 19.30 22.34
CA GLU A 97 8.09 20.31 23.10
C GLU A 97 8.45 20.32 24.59
N ARG A 98 8.66 19.14 25.19
CA ARG A 98 9.11 19.06 26.58
C ARG A 98 10.51 19.64 26.76
N GLN A 99 11.41 19.43 25.80
CA GLN A 99 12.75 20.00 25.83
C GLN A 99 12.72 21.52 25.67
N ASP A 100 11.94 22.02 24.72
CA ASP A 100 11.76 23.45 24.47
C ASP A 100 11.13 24.15 25.68
N LEU A 101 10.08 23.57 26.26
CA LEU A 101 9.47 24.10 27.48
C LEU A 101 10.45 24.19 28.66
N LYS A 102 11.37 23.22 28.79
CA LYS A 102 12.40 23.26 29.83
C LYS A 102 13.51 24.27 29.54
N ALA A 103 13.81 24.52 28.27
CA ALA A 103 14.90 25.40 27.85
C ALA A 103 14.48 26.87 27.76
N THR A 104 13.32 27.15 27.18
CA THR A 104 12.84 28.50 26.83
C THR A 104 11.52 28.86 27.50
N GLY A 105 10.77 27.87 28.02
CA GLY A 105 9.40 28.07 28.51
C GLY A 105 8.35 28.23 27.41
N GLN A 106 8.77 28.19 26.14
CA GLN A 106 7.88 28.30 24.99
C GLN A 106 7.49 26.90 24.47
N SER A 107 6.27 26.79 23.99
CA SER A 107 5.73 25.60 23.35
C SER A 107 5.36 25.96 21.91
N LYS A 108 5.64 25.07 20.98
CA LYS A 108 5.19 25.19 19.59
C LYS A 108 3.67 25.10 19.49
N SER A 109 3.06 24.19 20.27
CA SER A 109 1.62 24.07 20.39
C SER A 109 1.03 25.13 21.31
N ASP A 110 -0.19 25.57 21.02
CA ASP A 110 -0.96 26.49 21.86
C ASP A 110 -1.50 25.77 23.10
N LEU A 111 -0.60 25.50 24.05
CA LEU A 111 -0.89 24.77 25.28
C LEU A 111 -1.24 25.73 26.42
N SER A 112 -2.30 25.42 27.17
CA SER A 112 -2.59 26.10 28.43
C SER A 112 -1.46 25.88 29.46
N PRO A 113 -1.32 26.74 30.48
CA PRO A 113 -0.28 26.58 31.51
C PRO A 113 -0.30 25.21 32.19
N ASP A 114 -1.49 24.67 32.47
CA ASP A 114 -1.65 23.35 33.10
C ASP A 114 -1.17 22.23 32.18
N ARG A 115 -1.43 22.33 30.87
CA ARG A 115 -0.94 21.37 29.87
C ARG A 115 0.57 21.40 29.72
N LYS A 116 1.17 22.60 29.74
CA LYS A 116 2.63 22.74 29.76
C LYS A 116 3.24 22.04 30.98
N LYS A 117 2.64 22.23 32.16
CA LYS A 117 3.05 21.55 33.39
C LYS A 117 2.91 20.03 33.29
N GLU A 118 1.78 19.53 32.81
CA GLU A 118 1.52 18.10 32.58
C GLU A 118 2.61 17.47 31.68
N LEU A 119 2.96 18.15 30.59
CA LEU A 119 3.99 17.69 29.65
C LEU A 119 5.39 17.67 30.29
N ILE A 120 5.75 18.70 31.05
CA ILE A 120 7.04 18.77 31.76
C ILE A 120 7.17 17.63 32.78
N GLU A 121 6.12 17.38 33.55
CA GLU A 121 6.09 16.36 34.62
C GLU A 121 6.03 14.94 34.04
N THR A 122 5.07 14.66 33.16
CA THR A 122 4.73 13.30 32.75
C THR A 122 5.35 12.88 31.40
N GLY A 123 5.75 13.86 30.57
CA GLY A 123 6.15 13.63 29.18
C GLY A 123 5.00 13.21 28.26
N LYS A 124 3.75 13.39 28.70
CA LYS A 124 2.54 13.03 27.96
C LYS A 124 1.52 14.16 28.08
N LEU A 125 0.58 14.18 27.12
CA LEU A 125 -0.59 15.03 27.13
C LEU A 125 -1.83 14.15 26.99
N LYS A 126 -2.65 14.06 28.05
CA LYS A 126 -3.90 13.28 28.02
C LYS A 126 -4.98 14.01 27.25
N ASN A 127 -5.80 13.26 26.51
CA ASN A 127 -6.92 13.76 25.71
C ASN A 127 -6.54 14.73 24.57
N MET A 128 -5.25 14.85 24.27
CA MET A 128 -4.75 15.66 23.15
C MET A 128 -4.34 14.77 21.98
N ASP A 129 -4.68 15.21 20.77
CA ASP A 129 -4.27 14.57 19.52
C ASP A 129 -3.19 15.39 18.82
N GLY A 130 -2.32 14.70 18.08
CA GLY A 130 -1.31 15.35 17.26
C GLY A 130 -1.94 15.67 15.91
N HIS A 131 -2.02 16.95 15.57
CA HIS A 131 -2.44 17.44 14.28
C HIS A 131 -1.24 17.52 13.35
N HIS A 132 -1.39 16.99 12.14
CA HIS A 132 -0.34 16.97 11.12
C HIS A 132 -0.54 18.12 10.12
N GLU A 133 0.43 19.03 10.05
CA GLU A 133 0.50 20.11 9.07
C GLU A 133 1.90 20.09 8.41
N PRO A 134 2.03 19.66 7.14
CA PRO A 134 0.97 19.29 6.19
C PRO A 134 0.27 17.96 6.53
N SER A 135 -0.93 17.77 5.97
CA SER A 135 -1.69 16.53 6.12
C SER A 135 -0.89 15.33 5.62
N VAL A 136 -0.90 14.22 6.38
CA VAL A 136 -0.28 12.96 5.94
C VAL A 136 -0.86 12.47 4.62
N SER A 137 -2.11 12.80 4.28
CA SER A 137 -2.71 12.40 3.00
C SER A 137 -2.20 13.17 1.79
N SER A 138 -1.44 14.25 1.97
CA SER A 138 -0.89 15.04 0.86
C SER A 138 0.30 14.37 0.16
N GLY A 139 0.95 13.40 0.80
CA GLY A 139 2.03 12.61 0.19
C GLY A 139 1.50 11.75 -0.96
N GLY A 140 2.13 11.85 -2.12
CA GLY A 140 1.80 11.08 -3.33
C GLY A 140 2.29 9.64 -3.26
N THR A 141 3.37 9.39 -2.51
CA THR A 141 3.94 8.05 -2.27
C THR A 141 3.83 7.62 -0.81
N LEU A 142 4.01 6.32 -0.55
CA LEU A 142 4.00 5.79 0.82
C LEU A 142 5.14 6.38 1.66
N GLU A 143 6.32 6.51 1.06
CA GLU A 143 7.52 7.06 1.66
C GLU A 143 7.27 8.50 2.12
N GLU A 144 6.73 9.35 1.23
CA GLU A 144 6.36 10.73 1.56
C GLU A 144 5.35 10.82 2.71
N LYS A 145 4.31 9.97 2.70
CA LYS A 145 3.32 9.92 3.79
C LYS A 145 3.98 9.53 5.12
N VAL A 146 4.92 8.58 5.08
CA VAL A 146 5.67 8.14 6.26
C VAL A 146 6.57 9.26 6.79
N ASP A 147 7.24 9.99 5.91
CA ASP A 147 8.12 11.10 6.27
C ASP A 147 7.33 12.26 6.89
N ILE A 148 6.21 12.65 6.26
CA ILE A 148 5.28 13.66 6.81
C ILE A 148 4.79 13.22 8.19
N ALA A 149 4.40 11.95 8.34
CA ALA A 149 3.84 11.43 9.59
C ALA A 149 4.85 11.32 10.74
N LYS A 150 6.12 11.05 10.43
CA LYS A 150 7.20 10.90 11.43
C LYS A 150 7.83 12.24 11.82
N ASN A 151 7.76 13.25 10.97
CA ASN A 151 8.41 14.52 11.25
C ASN A 151 7.74 15.24 12.44
N PRO A 152 8.44 15.45 13.58
CA PRO A 152 7.87 16.16 14.72
C PRO A 152 7.60 17.64 14.42
N ASP A 153 8.32 18.24 13.49
CA ASP A 153 8.12 19.63 13.07
C ASP A 153 6.81 19.81 12.30
N ASN A 154 6.18 18.73 11.85
CA ASN A 154 4.86 18.77 11.23
C ASN A 154 3.72 18.50 12.23
N ILE A 155 4.01 18.40 13.52
CA ILE A 155 3.02 18.02 14.54
C ILE A 155 2.81 19.16 15.53
N THR A 156 1.54 19.48 15.79
CA THR A 156 1.08 20.31 16.92
C THR A 156 0.04 19.53 17.74
N PHE A 157 -0.13 19.86 19.00
CA PHE A 157 -1.08 19.21 19.90
C PHE A 157 -2.27 20.11 20.17
N MET A 158 -3.45 19.55 19.97
CA MET A 158 -4.74 20.19 20.26
C MET A 158 -5.66 19.20 20.96
N GLU A 159 -6.70 19.70 21.64
CA GLU A 159 -7.68 18.84 22.28
C GLU A 159 -8.37 17.95 21.25
N LYS A 160 -8.64 16.70 21.62
CA LYS A 160 -9.25 15.71 20.72
C LYS A 160 -10.59 16.16 20.14
N ALA A 161 -11.37 16.92 20.90
CA ALA A 161 -12.64 17.47 20.43
C ALA A 161 -12.45 18.48 19.29
N ASP A 162 -11.44 19.35 19.38
CA ASP A 162 -11.17 20.38 18.39
C ASP A 162 -10.52 19.79 17.14
N HIS A 163 -9.63 18.81 17.33
CA HIS A 163 -9.06 18.04 16.23
C HIS A 163 -10.15 17.38 15.38
N GLN A 164 -11.17 16.78 16.01
CA GLN A 164 -12.27 16.13 15.29
C GLN A 164 -13.14 17.13 14.52
N LYS A 165 -13.42 18.32 15.10
CA LYS A 165 -14.19 19.37 14.41
C LYS A 165 -13.47 19.88 13.16
N LEU A 166 -12.16 20.12 13.26
CA LEU A 166 -11.33 20.54 12.12
C LEU A 166 -11.39 19.55 10.95
N HIS A 167 -11.43 18.23 11.22
CA HIS A 167 -11.61 17.24 10.15
C HIS A 167 -13.04 17.20 9.60
N GLN A 168 -14.07 17.44 10.42
CA GLN A 168 -15.47 17.45 9.99
C GLN A 168 -15.83 18.69 9.15
N GLU A 169 -15.32 19.87 9.52
CA GLU A 169 -15.58 21.13 8.82
C GLU A 169 -14.95 21.15 7.42
N ASN A 170 -13.78 20.53 7.25
CA ASN A 170 -13.11 20.40 5.96
C ASN A 170 -13.78 19.38 5.01
N GLU A 171 -14.55 18.41 5.54
CA GLU A 171 -15.31 17.46 4.74
C GLU A 171 -16.69 18.00 4.30
N ASN A 172 -17.17 19.10 4.90
CA ASN A 172 -18.47 19.72 4.60
C ASN A 172 -18.37 21.26 4.52
N PRO A 173 -17.79 21.84 3.45
CA PRO A 173 -17.61 23.29 3.33
C PRO A 173 -18.91 24.09 3.03
N GLY A 174 -20.10 23.52 3.23
CA GLY A 174 -21.36 24.09 2.78
C GLY A 174 -22.56 23.74 3.65
N SER A 175 -22.60 24.26 4.87
CA SER A 175 -23.86 24.43 5.61
C SER A 175 -23.84 25.76 6.36
N ASN A 176 -24.03 26.85 5.62
CA ASN A 176 -24.55 28.10 6.16
C ASN A 176 -25.38 28.79 5.09
#